data_AF-A0A1I0CB45-F1
#
_entry.id   AF-A0A1I0CB45-F1
#
_cell.length_a   1.000
_cell.length_b   1.000
_cell.length_c   1.000
_cell.angle_alpha   90.00
_cell.angle_beta   90.00
_cell.angle_gamma   90.00
#
_symmetry.space_group_name_H-M   'P 1'
#
loop_
_entity.id
_entity.type
_entity.pdbx_description
1 polymer ?
#
loop_
_entity_poly.entity_id
_entity_poly.type
_entity_poly.pdbx_seq_one_letter_code
_entity_poly.pdbx_strand_id
1 'polypeptide(L)'
;MIVFVVHWDSEYQRSYDKFQKEMAGRLNSFDVDIIFGSHPHVIQPIETIEREDEHKTVIAYSLGNFIFNQRYEFLNNRYTEDGIVVYVTYQKN
;
A
#
# COMPACT_ATOMS: atom_id res chain seq x y z
N MET A 1 -3.32 15.14 9.82
CA MET A 1 -2.76 14.07 8.97
C MET A 1 -2.21 12.97 9.85
N ILE A 2 -2.78 11.78 9.73
CA ILE A 2 -2.32 10.52 10.29
C ILE A 2 -1.89 9.64 9.12
N VAL A 3 -0.60 9.26 9.12
CA VAL A 3 -0.04 8.33 8.13
C VAL A 3 0.27 7.02 8.83
N PHE A 4 -0.25 5.92 8.29
CA PHE A 4 -0.01 4.58 8.78
C PHE A 4 0.91 3.83 7.81
N VAL A 5 2.03 3.32 8.30
CA VAL A 5 2.97 2.51 7.51
C VAL A 5 2.90 1.07 7.99
N VAL A 6 2.64 0.14 7.08
CA VAL A 6 2.33 -1.25 7.43
C VAL A 6 3.08 -2.24 6.53
N HIS A 7 3.41 -3.38 7.11
CA HIS A 7 4.05 -4.51 6.44
C HIS A 7 3.09 -5.71 6.54
N TRP A 8 2.50 -6.14 5.43
CA TRP A 8 1.35 -7.06 5.43
C TRP A 8 1.20 -7.89 4.15
N ASP A 9 0.22 -8.79 4.11
CA ASP A 9 -0.16 -9.62 2.95
C ASP A 9 0.84 -10.75 2.65
N SER A 10 0.64 -11.45 1.54
CA SER A 10 1.45 -12.55 1.03
C SER A 10 2.40 -12.07 -0.07
N GLU A 11 3.59 -12.66 -0.14
CA GLU A 11 4.57 -12.32 -1.16
C GLU A 11 4.03 -12.53 -2.58
N TYR A 12 4.43 -11.62 -3.48
CA TYR A 12 4.26 -11.69 -4.93
C TYR A 12 2.83 -11.59 -5.46
N GLN A 13 1.86 -11.25 -4.62
CA GLN A 13 0.48 -11.01 -5.05
C GLN A 13 0.32 -9.57 -5.56
N ARG A 14 -0.14 -9.40 -6.81
CA ARG A 14 -0.31 -8.08 -7.45
C ARG A 14 -1.64 -7.39 -7.10
N SER A 15 -2.54 -8.10 -6.45
CA SER A 15 -3.81 -7.59 -5.94
C SER A 15 -3.81 -7.76 -4.43
N TYR A 16 -4.40 -6.79 -3.73
CA TYR A 16 -4.56 -6.91 -2.29
C TYR A 16 -5.55 -8.01 -1.92
N ASP A 17 -5.37 -8.58 -0.74
CA ASP A 17 -6.22 -9.64 -0.21
C ASP A 17 -7.39 -9.11 0.65
N LYS A 18 -8.20 -10.04 1.15
CA LYS A 18 -9.34 -9.70 2.01
C LYS A 18 -8.88 -9.05 3.33
N PHE A 19 -7.76 -9.50 3.90
CA PHE A 19 -7.24 -8.98 5.16
C PHE A 19 -6.80 -7.52 5.02
N GLN A 20 -6.07 -7.18 3.98
CA GLN A 20 -5.67 -5.82 3.68
C GLN A 20 -6.89 -4.91 3.50
N LYS A 21 -7.90 -5.36 2.76
CA LYS A 21 -9.14 -4.59 2.56
C LYS A 21 -9.87 -4.32 3.89
N GLU A 22 -10.02 -5.34 4.72
CA GLU A 22 -10.66 -5.21 6.04
C GLU A 22 -9.86 -4.30 6.98
N MET A 23 -8.54 -4.44 7.00
CA MET A 23 -7.66 -3.61 7.82
C MET A 23 -7.67 -2.15 7.35
N ALA A 24 -7.63 -1.90 6.04
CA ALA A 24 -7.74 -0.56 5.48
C ALA A 24 -9.07 0.11 5.89
N GLY A 25 -10.18 -0.62 5.83
CA GLY A 25 -11.48 -0.13 6.32
C GLY A 25 -11.48 0.22 7.81
N ARG A 26 -10.84 -0.62 8.65
CA ARG A 26 -10.70 -0.33 10.10
C ARG A 26 -9.83 0.91 10.35
N LEU A 27 -8.72 1.05 9.64
CA LEU A 27 -7.85 2.22 9.77
C LEU A 27 -8.57 3.50 9.30
N ASN A 28 -9.35 3.44 8.23
CA ASN A 28 -10.22 4.55 7.83
C ASN A 28 -11.24 4.91 8.91
N SER A 29 -11.79 3.94 9.64
CA SER A 29 -12.68 4.21 10.79
C SER A 29 -11.99 4.89 11.99
N PHE A 30 -10.66 4.96 11.99
CA PHE A 30 -9.83 5.62 13.01
C PHE A 30 -9.16 6.91 12.49
N ASP A 31 -9.76 7.59 11.51
CA ASP A 31 -9.29 8.87 10.96
C ASP A 31 -7.90 8.82 10.31
N VAL A 32 -7.43 7.63 9.89
CA VAL A 32 -6.18 7.53 9.13
C VAL A 32 -6.37 8.18 7.76
N ASP A 33 -5.49 9.09 7.37
CA ASP A 33 -5.57 9.80 6.09
C ASP A 33 -4.85 9.04 4.97
N ILE A 34 -3.71 8.42 5.28
CA ILE A 34 -2.88 7.71 4.29
C ILE A 34 -2.35 6.39 4.87
N ILE A 35 -2.41 5.33 4.08
CA ILE A 35 -1.83 4.02 4.37
C ILE A 35 -0.77 3.69 3.33
N PHE A 36 0.47 3.47 3.78
CA PHE A 36 1.55 2.94 2.95
C PHE A 36 1.85 1.49 3.35
N GLY A 37 1.47 0.56 2.48
CA GLY A 37 1.77 -0.84 2.62
C GLY A 37 3.08 -1.26 1.96
N SER A 38 3.61 -2.38 2.43
CA SER A 38 4.82 -3.05 1.98
C SER A 38 4.71 -4.55 2.28
N HIS A 39 5.73 -5.34 1.88
CA HIS A 39 5.90 -6.79 2.03
C HIS A 39 5.63 -7.65 0.79
N PRO A 40 4.60 -7.41 -0.06
CA PRO A 40 4.36 -8.27 -1.23
C PRO A 40 5.50 -8.28 -2.25
N HIS A 41 6.48 -7.38 -2.10
CA HIS A 41 7.63 -7.23 -3.01
C HIS A 41 7.25 -6.93 -4.45
N VAL A 42 5.98 -6.58 -4.70
CA VAL A 42 5.43 -6.18 -5.99
C VAL A 42 4.52 -4.97 -5.78
N ILE A 43 4.34 -4.17 -6.81
CA ILE A 43 3.38 -3.05 -6.78
C ILE A 43 1.95 -3.61 -6.72
N GLN A 44 1.16 -3.10 -5.78
CA GLN A 44 -0.27 -3.34 -5.66
C GLN A 44 -1.06 -2.04 -5.93
N PRO A 45 -2.39 -2.11 -6.13
CA PRO A 45 -3.20 -0.93 -6.41
C PRO A 45 -3.05 0.19 -5.38
N ILE A 46 -3.27 1.42 -5.84
CA ILE A 46 -3.52 2.57 -4.98
C ILE A 46 -5.02 2.88 -5.06
N GLU A 47 -5.70 2.95 -3.92
CA GLU A 47 -7.13 3.21 -3.85
C GLU A 47 -7.44 4.35 -2.87
N THR A 48 -8.60 4.97 -3.00
CA THR A 48 -9.15 5.86 -1.98
C THR A 48 -10.46 5.25 -1.50
N ILE A 49 -10.59 5.10 -0.18
CA ILE A 49 -11.85 4.72 0.46
C ILE A 49 -12.42 5.91 1.22
N GLU A 50 -13.74 5.98 1.28
CA GLU A 50 -14.50 7.06 1.90
C GLU A 50 -15.58 6.44 2.79
N ARG A 51 -15.77 7.01 3.98
CA ARG A 51 -16.85 6.62 4.91
C ARG A 51 -17.97 7.66 4.90
N GLU A 52 -19.06 7.37 5.61
CA GLU A 52 -20.29 8.18 5.56
C GLU A 52 -20.13 9.64 5.98
N ASP A 53 -19.15 9.96 6.83
CA ASP A 53 -18.86 11.34 7.25
C ASP A 53 -17.84 12.06 6.34
N GLU A 54 -17.65 11.54 5.12
CA GLU A 54 -16.77 12.05 4.06
C GLU A 54 -15.27 11.96 4.36
N HIS A 55 -14.84 11.31 5.46
CA HIS A 55 -13.41 11.07 5.70
C HIS A 55 -12.83 10.09 4.68
N LYS A 56 -11.74 10.52 4.04
CA LYS A 56 -11.05 9.77 2.98
C LYS A 56 -9.73 9.22 3.46
N THR A 57 -9.45 7.98 3.08
CA THR A 57 -8.13 7.36 3.26
C THR A 57 -7.57 6.95 1.92
N VAL A 58 -6.38 7.46 1.58
CA VAL A 58 -5.60 7.00 0.42
C VAL A 58 -4.75 5.81 0.84
N ILE A 59 -4.84 4.70 0.12
CA ILE A 59 -4.13 3.46 0.42
C ILE A 59 -3.23 3.12 -0.75
N ALA A 60 -1.93 3.01 -0.53
CA ALA A 60 -1.04 2.29 -1.42
C ALA A 60 -0.75 0.92 -0.80
N TYR A 61 -1.41 -0.15 -1.29
CA TYR A 61 -1.35 -1.46 -0.63
C TYR A 61 0.05 -2.09 -0.63
N SER A 62 0.84 -1.81 -1.65
CA SER A 62 2.27 -2.12 -1.71
C SER A 62 2.94 -1.23 -2.76
N LEU A 63 4.06 -0.62 -2.40
CA LEU A 63 4.88 0.19 -3.30
C LEU A 63 5.86 -0.63 -4.16
N GLY A 64 5.94 -1.94 -3.95
CA GLY A 64 6.95 -2.81 -4.57
C GLY A 64 8.35 -2.61 -3.98
N ASN A 65 9.36 -2.99 -4.75
CA ASN A 65 10.76 -2.92 -4.33
C ASN A 65 11.43 -1.68 -4.93
N PHE A 66 12.06 -0.85 -4.08
CA PHE A 66 12.87 0.26 -4.58
C PHE A 66 14.29 -0.20 -4.94
N ILE A 67 14.97 -0.87 -3.99
CA ILE A 67 16.25 -1.55 -4.19
C ILE A 67 16.19 -2.87 -3.44
N PHE A 68 16.22 -3.99 -4.16
CA PHE A 68 16.16 -5.32 -3.55
C PHE A 68 16.82 -6.40 -4.42
N ASN A 69 17.18 -7.53 -3.83
CA ASN A 69 17.87 -8.63 -4.53
C ASN A 69 16.93 -9.73 -5.07
N GLN A 70 15.63 -9.47 -5.10
CA GLN A 70 14.64 -10.36 -5.70
C GLN A 70 14.61 -10.11 -7.21
N ARG A 71 15.57 -10.72 -7.90
CA ARG A 71 15.72 -10.53 -9.35
C ARG A 71 15.02 -11.60 -10.16
N TYR A 72 14.71 -11.27 -11.41
CA TYR A 72 14.09 -12.20 -12.34
C TYR A 72 14.89 -13.51 -12.48
N GLU A 73 16.22 -13.45 -12.48
CA GLU A 73 17.08 -14.63 -12.65
C GLU A 73 16.96 -15.63 -11.50
N PHE A 74 16.59 -15.17 -10.30
CA PHE A 74 16.45 -16.03 -9.12
C PHE A 74 15.02 -16.48 -8.87
N LEU A 75 14.02 -15.68 -9.26
CA LEU A 75 12.62 -15.90 -8.91
C LEU A 75 11.70 -16.18 -10.10
N ASN A 76 12.18 -15.96 -11.33
CA ASN A 76 11.36 -15.98 -12.54
C ASN A 76 10.11 -15.06 -12.43
N ASN A 77 10.23 -13.95 -11.68
CA ASN A 77 9.16 -13.00 -11.43
C ASN A 77 9.63 -11.55 -11.63
N ARG A 78 9.39 -10.99 -12.82
CA ARG A 78 9.83 -9.64 -13.17
C ARG A 78 9.23 -8.53 -12.31
N TYR A 79 8.05 -8.76 -11.72
CA TYR A 79 7.35 -7.73 -10.95
C TYR A 79 8.05 -7.39 -9.63
N THR A 80 9.01 -8.23 -9.20
CA THR A 80 9.80 -8.01 -7.99
C THR A 80 10.93 -7.00 -8.17
N GLU A 81 11.18 -6.56 -9.40
CA GLU A 81 12.17 -5.55 -9.74
C GLU A 81 11.54 -4.16 -9.94
N ASP A 82 10.20 -4.09 -9.86
CA ASP A 82 9.44 -2.86 -10.02
C ASP A 82 9.10 -2.24 -8.64
N GLY A 83 9.14 -0.92 -8.59
CA GLY A 83 8.67 -0.14 -7.45
C GLY A 83 8.24 1.26 -7.86
N ILE A 84 7.47 1.91 -6.98
CA ILE A 84 7.01 3.28 -7.18
C ILE A 84 7.41 4.17 -6.00
N VAL A 85 7.72 5.43 -6.30
CA VAL A 85 7.93 6.48 -5.31
C VAL A 85 6.68 7.36 -5.29
N VAL A 86 6.06 7.49 -4.12
CA VAL A 86 4.86 8.32 -3.94
C VAL A 86 5.23 9.59 -3.20
N TYR A 87 4.87 10.73 -3.79
CA TYR A 87 5.02 12.04 -3.17
C TYR A 87 3.69 12.48 -2.56
N VAL A 88 3.72 12.86 -1.29
CA VAL A 88 2.55 13.39 -0.58
C VAL A 88 2.79 14.86 -0.26
N THR A 89 1.83 15.70 -0.65
CA THR A 89 1.78 17.10 -0.22
C THR A 89 0.61 17.25 0.75
N TYR A 90 0.88 17.77 1.94
CA TYR A 90 -0.12 18.05 2.96
C TYR A 90 -0.08 19.51 3.36
N GLN A 91 -1.25 20.13 3.48
CA GLN A 91 -1.41 21.49 3.99
C GLN A 91 -2.24 21.45 5.27
N LYS A 92 -1.69 22.03 6.33
CA LYS A 92 -2.41 22.27 7.58
C LYS A 92 -2.84 23.74 7.59
N ASN A 93 -4.13 23.97 7.81
CA ASN A 93 -4.66 25.31 8.08
C ASN A 93 -4.29 25.77 9.50
#